data_AF-A0A6A3W283-F1
#
_entry.id   AF-A0A6A3W283-F1
#
_cell.length_a   1.000
_cell.length_b   1.000
_cell.length_c   1.000
_cell.angle_alpha   90.00
_cell.angle_beta   90.00
_cell.angle_gamma   90.00
#
_symmetry.space_group_name_H-M   'P 1'
#
loop_
_entity.id
_entity.type
_entity.pdbx_description
1 polymer ?
#
loop_
_entity_poly.entity_id
_entity_poly.type
_entity_poly.pdbx_seq_one_letter_code
_entity_poly.pdbx_strand_id
1 'polypeptide(L)'
;MAVPVLASVAVVSRQYEAIGALEHIVCSISDYIDYSQCWTMARAAAGGHVALLRRLHAALGADANSNDGFSTHDVERAMELSAQSGHLEVVQFLQINYPQR
;
A
#
# COMPACT_ATOMS: atom_id res chain seq x y z
N MET A 1 7.01 -8.80 3.20
CA MET A 1 6.34 -8.58 4.51
C MET A 1 4.85 -8.82 4.31
N ALA A 2 4.18 -9.51 5.23
CA ALA A 2 2.75 -9.81 5.08
C ALA A 2 1.95 -8.50 5.01
N VAL A 3 1.05 -8.38 4.03
CA VAL A 3 0.17 -7.22 3.90
C VAL A 3 -0.76 -7.22 5.11
N PRO A 4 -0.80 -6.16 5.93
CA PRO A 4 -1.69 -6.12 7.09
C PRO A 4 -3.15 -6.19 6.62
N VAL A 5 -4.04 -6.82 7.40
CA VAL A 5 -5.48 -6.81 7.13
C VAL A 5 -6.03 -5.37 7.12
N LEU A 6 -7.01 -5.08 6.28
CA LEU A 6 -7.65 -3.76 6.28
C LEU A 6 -8.27 -3.47 7.64
N ALA A 7 -8.14 -2.22 8.09
CA ALA A 7 -8.69 -1.78 9.37
C ALA A 7 -10.21 -1.98 9.45
N SER A 8 -10.91 -1.81 8.33
CA SER A 8 -12.35 -2.11 8.21
C SER A 8 -12.66 -3.57 8.54
N VAL A 9 -11.89 -4.51 7.99
CA VAL A 9 -12.06 -5.95 8.26
C VAL A 9 -11.69 -6.28 9.71
N ALA A 10 -10.63 -5.67 10.24
CA ALA A 10 -10.23 -5.84 11.63
C ALA A 10 -11.29 -5.34 12.63
N VAL A 11 -12.06 -4.31 12.28
CA VAL A 11 -13.20 -3.83 13.09
C VAL A 11 -14.37 -4.81 13.01
N VAL A 12 -14.71 -5.29 11.81
CA VAL A 12 -15.80 -6.26 11.61
C VAL A 12 -15.48 -7.60 12.28
N SER A 13 -14.24 -8.07 12.23
CA SER A 13 -13.81 -9.33 12.86
C SER A 13 -13.90 -9.28 14.39
N ARG A 14 -13.70 -8.10 14.99
CA ARG A 14 -13.91 -7.87 16.42
C ARG A 14 -15.40 -7.82 16.79
N GLN A 15 -16.24 -7.32 15.89
CA GLN A 15 -17.68 -7.21 16.13
C GLN A 15 -18.41 -8.55 15.92
N TYR A 16 -17.90 -9.41 15.05
CA TYR A 16 -18.40 -10.76 14.79
C TYR A 16 -17.32 -11.79 15.12
N GLU A 17 -17.23 -12.21 16.38
CA GLU A 17 -16.22 -13.17 16.86
C GLU A 17 -16.22 -14.48 16.08
N ALA A 18 -17.37 -14.92 15.57
CA ALA A 18 -17.48 -16.09 14.70
C ALA A 18 -16.70 -15.94 13.39
N ILE A 19 -16.57 -14.72 12.86
CA ILE A 19 -15.78 -14.43 11.65
C ILE A 19 -14.31 -14.20 12.04
N GLY A 20 -14.07 -13.55 13.18
CA GLY A 20 -12.72 -13.36 13.73
C GLY A 20 -12.00 -14.68 14.05
N ALA A 21 -12.73 -15.74 14.39
CA ALA A 21 -12.17 -17.07 14.64
C ALA A 21 -11.64 -17.77 13.38
N LEU A 22 -12.07 -17.36 12.16
CA LEU A 22 -11.58 -17.92 10.91
C LEU A 22 -10.64 -16.93 10.21
N GLU A 23 -9.36 -16.98 10.57
CA GLU A 23 -8.32 -16.09 10.03
C GLU A 23 -8.23 -16.10 8.49
N HIS A 24 -8.47 -17.25 7.86
CA HIS A 24 -8.47 -17.37 6.41
C HIS A 24 -9.62 -16.59 5.75
N ILE A 25 -10.81 -16.55 6.37
CA ILE A 25 -11.94 -15.76 5.86
C ILE A 25 -11.64 -14.27 6.00
N VAL A 26 -11.05 -13.85 7.13
CA VAL A 26 -10.62 -12.46 7.33
C VAL A 26 -9.61 -12.04 6.26
N CYS A 27 -8.65 -12.90 5.94
CA CYS A 27 -7.69 -12.66 4.85
C CYS A 27 -8.38 -12.59 3.49
N SER A 28 -9.25 -13.54 3.15
CA SER A 28 -9.97 -13.54 1.86
C SER A 28 -10.88 -12.33 1.68
N ILE A 29 -11.57 -11.90 2.74
CA ILE A 29 -12.38 -10.68 2.69
C ILE A 29 -11.47 -9.47 2.50
N SER A 30 -10.36 -9.39 3.26
CA SER A 30 -9.41 -8.30 3.13
C SER A 30 -8.84 -8.20 1.73
N ASP A 31 -8.47 -9.32 1.12
CA ASP A 31 -7.93 -9.39 -0.24
C ASP A 31 -9.00 -8.99 -1.28
N TYR A 32 -10.23 -9.48 -1.13
CA TYR A 32 -11.34 -9.15 -2.02
C TYR A 32 -11.71 -7.66 -2.03
N ILE A 33 -11.64 -7.00 -0.87
CA ILE A 33 -11.95 -5.57 -0.75
C ILE A 33 -10.72 -4.68 -0.98
N ASP A 34 -9.51 -5.24 -1.12
CA ASP A 34 -8.30 -4.45 -1.26
C ASP A 34 -8.22 -3.83 -2.67
N TYR A 35 -8.78 -2.64 -2.80
CA TYR A 35 -8.72 -1.85 -4.03
C TYR A 35 -7.42 -1.04 -4.16
N SER A 36 -6.43 -1.26 -3.28
CA SER A 36 -5.17 -0.51 -3.27
C SER A 36 -4.39 -0.70 -4.57
N GLN A 37 -4.49 -1.87 -5.21
CA GLN A 37 -3.79 -2.16 -6.47
C GLN A 37 -4.24 -1.27 -7.64
N CYS A 38 -5.46 -0.72 -7.59
CA CYS A 38 -5.95 0.20 -8.62
C CYS A 38 -5.41 1.62 -8.47
N TRP A 39 -4.67 1.92 -7.40
CA TRP A 39 -4.06 3.24 -7.19
C TRP A 39 -2.62 3.28 -7.69
N THR A 40 -2.30 4.30 -8.49
CA THR A 40 -0.93 4.60 -8.88
C THR A 40 -0.16 5.27 -7.74
N MET A 41 1.15 4.99 -7.63
CA MET A 41 2.04 5.59 -6.64
C MET A 41 2.01 7.13 -6.65
N ALA A 42 1.98 7.73 -7.85
CA ALA A 42 1.89 9.18 -8.04
C ALA A 42 0.66 9.80 -7.35
N ARG A 43 -0.51 9.17 -7.46
CA ARG A 43 -1.75 9.65 -6.82
C ARG A 43 -1.71 9.50 -5.30
N ALA A 44 -1.16 8.40 -4.82
CA ALA A 44 -0.94 8.18 -3.39
C ALA A 44 0.02 9.21 -2.81
N ALA A 45 1.07 9.55 -3.54
CA ALA A 45 2.06 10.54 -3.14
C ALA A 45 1.53 11.98 -3.18
N ALA A 46 0.76 12.34 -4.22
CA ALA A 46 0.12 13.64 -4.33
C ALA A 46 -0.86 13.93 -3.17
N GLY A 47 -1.55 12.90 -2.67
CA GLY A 47 -2.47 12.99 -1.54
C GLY A 47 -1.84 12.73 -0.16
N GLY A 48 -0.53 12.46 -0.09
CA GLY A 48 0.16 12.23 1.19
C GLY A 48 -0.18 10.90 1.87
N HIS A 49 -0.73 9.92 1.15
CA HIS A 49 -1.22 8.66 1.72
C HIS A 49 -0.10 7.63 1.91
N VAL A 50 0.75 7.84 2.92
CA VAL A 50 1.89 6.94 3.24
C VAL A 50 1.44 5.50 3.52
N ALA A 51 0.30 5.32 4.19
CA ALA A 51 -0.23 3.98 4.49
C ALA A 51 -0.57 3.19 3.21
N LEU A 52 -1.10 3.88 2.20
CA LEU A 52 -1.42 3.29 0.90
C LEU A 52 -0.13 2.96 0.12
N LEU A 53 0.87 3.85 0.16
CA LEU A 53 2.19 3.60 -0.44
C LEU A 53 2.90 2.39 0.17
N ARG A 54 2.83 2.23 1.50
CA ARG A 54 3.35 1.05 2.20
C ARG A 54 2.63 -0.22 1.77
N ARG A 55 1.30 -0.19 1.64
CA ARG A 55 0.51 -1.33 1.15
C ARG A 55 0.88 -1.70 -0.29
N LEU A 56 0.91 -0.71 -1.17
CA LEU A 56 1.31 -0.88 -2.57
C LEU A 56 2.70 -1.50 -2.69
N HIS A 57 3.68 -0.98 -1.94
CA HIS A 57 5.03 -1.55 -1.90
C HIS A 57 5.06 -2.97 -1.33
N ALA A 58 4.27 -3.26 -0.28
CA ALA A 58 4.17 -4.61 0.30
C ALA A 58 3.50 -5.63 -0.64
N ALA A 59 2.48 -5.21 -1.39
CA ALA A 59 1.79 -6.03 -2.38
C ALA A 59 2.75 -6.42 -3.53
N LEU A 60 3.49 -5.45 -4.07
CA LEU A 60 4.54 -5.68 -5.07
C LEU A 60 5.64 -6.63 -4.60
N GLY A 61 6.02 -6.57 -3.32
CA GLY A 61 6.99 -7.49 -2.74
C GLY A 61 6.43 -8.90 -2.48
N ALA A 62 5.11 -9.07 -2.40
CA ALA A 62 4.46 -10.37 -2.26
C ALA A 62 4.37 -11.09 -3.63
N ASP A 63 4.12 -10.33 -4.69
CA ASP A 63 4.07 -10.83 -6.07
C ASP A 63 5.46 -10.83 -6.72
N ALA A 64 6.40 -11.60 -6.18
CA ALA A 64 7.78 -11.67 -6.68
C ALA A 64 7.92 -12.20 -8.13
N ASN A 65 6.83 -12.68 -8.74
CA ASN A 65 6.76 -13.10 -10.14
C ASN A 65 6.27 -11.99 -11.09
N SER A 66 5.77 -10.88 -10.53
CA SER A 66 5.39 -9.70 -11.28
C SER A 66 6.66 -8.90 -11.56
N ASN A 67 7.21 -9.00 -12.77
CA ASN A 67 8.29 -8.13 -13.27
C ASN A 67 7.88 -6.65 -13.39
N ASP A 68 6.78 -6.25 -12.74
CA ASP A 68 6.11 -4.95 -12.83
C ASP A 68 6.37 -4.14 -11.55
N GLY A 69 7.63 -4.06 -11.14
CA GLY A 69 8.04 -3.07 -10.15
C GLY A 69 7.72 -1.66 -10.66
N PHE A 70 7.43 -0.71 -9.76
CA PHE A 70 7.18 0.68 -10.17
C PHE A 70 8.27 1.16 -11.14
N SER A 71 7.85 1.74 -12.26
CA SER A 71 8.79 2.30 -13.24
C SER A 71 9.58 3.44 -12.58
N THR A 72 10.84 3.65 -13.00
CA THR A 72 11.65 4.78 -12.52
C THR A 72 10.88 6.10 -12.60
N HIS A 73 10.20 6.30 -13.72
CA HIS A 73 9.39 7.47 -14.01
C HIS A 73 8.16 7.64 -13.08
N ASP A 74 7.62 6.55 -12.53
CA ASP A 74 6.50 6.62 -11.58
C ASP A 74 6.99 7.03 -10.18
N VAL A 75 8.17 6.56 -9.80
CA VAL A 75 8.84 6.92 -8.54
C VAL A 75 9.26 8.39 -8.56
N GLU A 76 9.90 8.85 -9.65
CA GLU A 76 10.27 10.25 -9.85
C GLU A 76 9.04 11.17 -9.77
N ARG A 77 7.97 10.83 -10.50
CA ARG A 77 6.71 11.60 -10.44
C ARG A 77 6.06 11.59 -9.07
N ALA A 78 6.08 10.46 -8.37
CA ALA A 78 5.60 10.39 -7.00
C ALA A 78 6.42 11.30 -6.06
N MET A 79 7.74 11.35 -6.25
CA MET A 79 8.62 12.23 -5.48
C MET A 79 8.37 13.70 -5.78
N GLU A 80 8.25 14.09 -7.06
CA GLU A 80 7.92 15.44 -7.47
C GLU A 80 6.57 15.91 -6.91
N LEU A 81 5.53 15.09 -7.01
CA LEU A 81 4.19 15.43 -6.54
C LEU A 81 4.13 15.53 -5.01
N SER A 82 4.80 14.63 -4.29
CA SER A 82 4.86 14.72 -2.82
C SER A 82 5.69 15.92 -2.34
N ALA A 83 6.76 16.28 -3.06
CA ALA A 83 7.53 17.48 -2.78
C ALA A 83 6.72 18.76 -3.03
N GLN A 84 5.99 18.83 -4.15
CA GLN A 84 5.10 19.97 -4.46
C GLN A 84 3.97 20.12 -3.43
N SER A 85 3.38 19.01 -2.99
CA SER A 85 2.32 19.02 -1.98
C SER A 85 2.84 19.19 -0.53
N GLY A 86 4.16 19.18 -0.30
CA GLY A 86 4.75 19.31 1.03
C GLY A 86 4.64 18.07 1.92
N HIS A 87 4.42 16.89 1.33
CA HIS A 87 4.27 15.62 2.06
C HIS A 87 5.64 14.97 2.34
N LEU A 88 6.38 15.54 3.29
CA LEU A 88 7.73 15.09 3.68
C LEU A 88 7.80 13.58 4.00
N GLU A 89 6.76 13.06 4.65
CA GLU A 89 6.68 11.67 5.10
C GLU A 89 6.64 10.69 3.91
N VAL A 90 6.04 11.10 2.78
CA VAL A 90 6.06 10.35 1.52
C VAL A 90 7.44 10.40 0.87
N VAL A 91 8.07 11.57 0.83
CA VAL A 91 9.42 11.73 0.23
C VAL A 91 10.44 10.88 0.98
N GLN A 92 10.41 10.91 2.32
CA GLN A 92 11.27 10.05 3.14
C GLN A 92 11.01 8.57 2.88
N PHE A 93 9.75 8.17 2.77
CA PHE A 93 9.39 6.79 2.44
C PHE A 93 9.95 6.38 1.07
N LEU A 94 9.78 7.21 0.05
CA LEU A 94 10.31 6.96 -1.30
C LEU A 94 11.84 6.87 -1.30
N GLN A 95 12.53 7.81 -0.64
CA GLN A 95 13.99 7.83 -0.56
C GLN A 95 14.58 6.60 0.13
N ILE A 96 13.94 6.14 1.22
CA ILE A 96 14.40 4.97 1.98
C ILE A 96 14.22 3.68 1.17
N ASN A 97 13.11 3.56 0.43
CA ASN A 97 12.77 2.35 -0.32
C ASN A 97 13.39 2.32 -1.74
N TYR A 98 13.70 3.47 -2.32
CA TYR A 98 14.25 3.61 -3.67
C TYR A 98 15.45 4.59 -3.70
N PRO A 99 16.58 4.27 -3.07
CA PRO A 99 17.73 5.18 -2.98
C PRO A 99 18.53 5.35 -4.28
N GLN A 100 18.27 4.53 -5.31
CA GLN A 100 19.04 4.47 -6.57
C GLN A 100 18.22 4.79 -7.82
N ARG A 101 16.99 5.29 -7.66
CA ARG A 101 16.13 5.78 -8.73
C ARG A 101 15.79 7.24 -8.46
#